data_AF-A0A1B6LM64-F1
#
_entry.id   AF-A0A1B6LM64-F1
#
_cell.length_a   1.000
_cell.length_b   1.000
_cell.length_c   1.000
_cell.angle_alpha   90.00
_cell.angle_beta   90.00
_cell.angle_gamma   90.00
#
_symmetry.space_group_name_H-M   'P 1'
#
loop_
_entity.id
_entity.type
_entity.pdbx_description
1 polymer ?
#
loop_
_entity_poly.entity_id
_entity_poly.type
_entity_poly.pdbx_seq_one_letter_code
_entity_poly.pdbx_strand_id
1 'polypeptide(L)'
;MASKMKKTDDLESLDDVDTTVLSMKQLQDFCVRVHKANSTATVECRALEIERNKLKTMVDIATKQLKDAKQNQNNFGYKLQREIDNQIIDMYKTKHCTMNVRREQSENYSDQVLKAYQNIKSSALATLEKLYEIENDINISNIIILSKDATTKDNIKILEIDLHIKKSNFLKQIDTNKELFENQHKKRTKVIF
;
A
#
# COMPACT_ATOMS: atom_id res chain seq x y z
N MET A 1 -34.07 -56.25 -61.72
CA MET A 1 -35.48 -55.89 -61.93
C MET A 1 -35.53 -54.86 -63.05
N ALA A 2 -36.36 -55.14 -64.06
CA ALA A 2 -36.35 -54.48 -65.37
C ALA A 2 -36.71 -53.00 -65.28
N SER A 3 -35.81 -52.14 -65.77
CA SER A 3 -36.09 -50.74 -66.09
C SER A 3 -37.05 -50.72 -67.28
N LYS A 4 -38.33 -50.44 -67.02
CA LYS A 4 -39.27 -50.12 -68.10
C LYS A 4 -38.86 -48.77 -68.66
N MET A 5 -38.13 -48.78 -69.78
CA MET A 5 -38.00 -47.63 -70.67
C MET A 5 -39.41 -47.09 -70.92
N LYS A 6 -39.69 -45.90 -70.39
CA LYS A 6 -40.81 -45.08 -70.82
C LYS A 6 -40.59 -44.87 -72.31
N LYS A 7 -41.46 -45.43 -73.15
CA LYS A 7 -41.52 -45.07 -74.57
C LYS A 7 -41.62 -43.54 -74.61
N THR A 8 -40.56 -42.91 -75.07
CA THR A 8 -40.62 -41.55 -75.59
C THR A 8 -41.55 -41.65 -76.78
N ASP A 9 -42.79 -41.21 -76.60
CA ASP A 9 -43.61 -40.82 -77.74
C ASP A 9 -42.75 -39.80 -78.51
N ASP A 10 -42.34 -40.16 -79.72
CA ASP A 10 -41.62 -39.27 -80.63
C ASP A 10 -42.50 -38.04 -80.88
N LEU A 11 -42.29 -37.02 -80.06
CA LEU A 11 -42.85 -35.69 -80.25
C LEU A 11 -42.06 -35.06 -81.40
N GLU A 12 -42.56 -35.24 -82.63
CA GLU A 12 -42.20 -34.34 -83.73
C GLU A 12 -42.28 -32.89 -83.23
N SER A 13 -41.26 -32.11 -83.55
CA SER A 13 -41.18 -30.69 -83.22
C SER A 13 -42.48 -29.98 -83.63
N LEU A 14 -43.07 -29.22 -82.71
CA LEU A 14 -44.25 -28.40 -82.98
C LEU A 14 -43.90 -27.13 -83.79
N ASP A 15 -42.61 -26.81 -83.95
CA ASP A 15 -42.14 -25.51 -84.44
C ASP A 15 -42.28 -25.34 -85.96
N ASP A 16 -42.35 -26.43 -86.74
CA ASP A 16 -42.31 -26.41 -88.21
C ASP A 16 -43.55 -27.02 -88.90
N VAL A 17 -44.68 -27.14 -88.19
CA VAL A 17 -45.90 -27.76 -88.73
C VAL A 17 -46.76 -26.75 -89.51
N ASP A 18 -46.81 -26.86 -90.84
CA ASP A 18 -47.74 -26.09 -91.67
C ASP A 18 -49.17 -26.63 -91.54
N THR A 19 -49.99 -25.93 -90.75
CA THR A 19 -51.38 -26.32 -90.48
C THR A 19 -52.31 -26.18 -91.68
N THR A 20 -51.89 -25.49 -92.76
CA THR A 20 -52.75 -25.23 -93.93
C THR A 20 -52.87 -26.41 -94.88
N VAL A 21 -51.96 -27.39 -94.78
CA VAL A 21 -51.87 -28.57 -95.66
C VAL A 21 -52.37 -29.85 -94.97
N LEU A 22 -52.76 -29.76 -93.69
CA LEU A 22 -53.19 -30.93 -92.91
C LEU A 22 -54.60 -31.39 -93.26
N SER A 23 -54.80 -32.71 -93.33
CA SER A 23 -56.15 -33.28 -93.33
C SER A 23 -56.85 -33.05 -92.00
N MET A 24 -58.19 -33.07 -91.99
CA MET A 24 -58.99 -32.82 -90.79
C MET A 24 -58.59 -33.69 -89.58
N LYS A 25 -58.22 -34.95 -89.82
CA LYS A 25 -57.76 -35.87 -88.77
C LYS A 25 -56.38 -35.47 -88.22
N GLN A 26 -55.45 -35.11 -89.10
CA GLN A 26 -54.11 -34.65 -88.70
C GLN A 26 -54.16 -33.31 -87.95
N LEU A 27 -55.08 -32.43 -88.32
CA LEU A 27 -55.31 -31.18 -87.59
C LEU A 27 -55.83 -31.43 -86.17
N GLN A 28 -56.77 -32.37 -86.00
CA GLN A 28 -57.25 -32.77 -84.67
C GLN A 28 -56.12 -33.37 -83.80
N ASP A 29 -55.31 -34.26 -84.36
CA ASP A 29 -54.17 -34.86 -83.64
C ASP A 29 -53.11 -33.80 -83.27
N PHE A 30 -52.86 -32.84 -84.16
CA PHE A 30 -51.97 -31.69 -83.90
C PHE A 30 -52.50 -30.80 -82.77
N CYS A 31 -53.79 -30.44 -82.79
CA CYS A 31 -54.43 -29.68 -81.71
C CYS A 31 -54.31 -30.37 -80.35
N VAL A 32 -54.47 -31.69 -80.30
CA VAL A 32 -54.30 -32.48 -79.06
C VAL A 32 -52.84 -32.45 -78.57
N ARG A 33 -51.86 -32.58 -79.47
CA ARG A 33 -50.44 -32.48 -79.12
C ARG A 33 -50.07 -31.10 -78.57
N VAL A 34 -50.50 -30.03 -79.24
CA VAL A 34 -50.27 -28.64 -78.79
C VAL A 34 -50.90 -28.41 -77.41
N HIS A 35 -52.15 -28.86 -77.22
CA HIS A 35 -52.83 -28.71 -75.93
C HIS A 35 -52.11 -29.47 -74.81
N LYS A 36 -51.65 -30.70 -75.08
CA LYS A 36 -50.89 -31.51 -74.13
C LYS A 36 -49.56 -30.85 -73.78
N ALA A 37 -48.81 -30.37 -74.78
CA ALA A 37 -47.54 -29.66 -74.58
C ALA A 37 -47.72 -28.38 -73.76
N ASN A 38 -48.72 -27.56 -74.08
CA ASN A 38 -49.03 -26.34 -73.34
C ASN A 38 -49.43 -26.62 -71.88
N SER A 39 -50.25 -27.66 -71.65
CA SER A 39 -50.64 -28.09 -70.31
C SER A 39 -49.43 -28.57 -69.50
N THR A 40 -48.55 -29.38 -70.10
CA THR A 40 -47.30 -29.84 -69.46
C THR A 40 -46.38 -28.67 -69.13
N ALA A 41 -46.13 -27.76 -70.07
CA ALA A 41 -45.30 -26.58 -69.84
C ALA A 41 -45.86 -25.68 -68.73
N THR A 42 -47.19 -25.50 -68.68
CA THR A 42 -47.85 -24.72 -67.63
C THR A 42 -47.63 -25.33 -66.24
N VAL A 43 -47.72 -26.66 -66.13
CA VAL A 43 -47.47 -27.38 -64.85
C VAL A 43 -46.01 -27.24 -64.44
N GLU A 44 -45.07 -27.38 -65.37
CA GLU A 44 -43.64 -27.21 -65.12
C GLU A 44 -43.28 -25.79 -64.69
N CYS A 45 -43.81 -24.77 -65.38
CA CYS A 45 -43.63 -23.37 -64.98
C CYS A 45 -44.13 -23.11 -63.56
N ARG A 46 -45.29 -23.68 -63.19
CA ARG A 46 -45.83 -23.54 -61.84
C ARG A 46 -44.97 -24.26 -60.80
N ALA A 47 -44.41 -25.42 -61.12
CA ALA A 47 -43.49 -26.14 -60.24
C ALA A 47 -42.19 -25.33 -60.02
N LEU A 48 -41.61 -24.80 -61.09
CA LEU A 48 -40.42 -23.93 -61.03
C LEU A 48 -40.68 -22.64 -60.24
N GLU A 49 -41.87 -22.05 -60.37
CA GLU A 49 -42.24 -20.87 -59.61
C GLU A 49 -42.35 -21.16 -58.10
N ILE A 50 -42.89 -22.33 -57.73
CA ILE A 50 -42.92 -22.80 -56.34
C ILE A 50 -41.50 -23.01 -55.81
N GLU A 51 -40.63 -23.65 -56.58
CA GLU A 51 -39.22 -23.84 -56.19
C GLU A 51 -38.49 -22.52 -56.03
N ARG A 52 -38.68 -21.57 -56.96
CA ARG A 52 -38.12 -20.22 -56.87
C ARG A 52 -38.57 -19.51 -55.59
N ASN A 53 -39.85 -19.61 -55.25
CA ASN A 53 -40.40 -18.99 -54.04
C ASN A 53 -39.87 -19.64 -52.75
N LYS A 54 -39.68 -20.97 -52.76
CA LYS A 54 -39.02 -21.70 -51.66
C LYS A 54 -37.56 -21.27 -51.50
N LEU A 55 -36.81 -21.23 -52.60
CA LEU A 55 -35.41 -20.78 -52.61
C LEU A 55 -35.28 -19.35 -52.10
N LYS A 56 -36.15 -18.44 -52.56
CA LYS A 56 -36.19 -17.05 -52.08
C LYS A 56 -36.41 -17.00 -50.56
N THR A 57 -37.40 -17.74 -50.06
CA THR A 57 -37.67 -17.82 -48.61
C THR A 57 -36.47 -18.35 -47.83
N MET A 58 -35.79 -19.39 -48.33
CA MET A 58 -34.61 -19.94 -47.68
C MET A 58 -33.45 -18.94 -47.65
N VAL A 59 -33.23 -18.19 -48.73
CA VAL A 59 -32.21 -17.13 -48.78
C VAL A 59 -32.54 -16.01 -47.79
N ASP A 60 -33.80 -15.60 -47.71
CA ASP A 60 -34.25 -14.56 -46.77
C ASP A 60 -34.03 -15.00 -45.30
N ILE A 61 -34.36 -16.25 -44.97
CA ILE A 61 -34.11 -16.85 -43.64
C ILE A 61 -32.61 -16.89 -43.34
N ALA A 62 -31.80 -17.41 -44.26
CA ALA A 62 -30.35 -17.52 -44.07
C ALA A 62 -29.70 -16.15 -43.88
N THR A 63 -30.13 -15.15 -44.65
CA THR A 63 -29.64 -13.77 -44.54
C THR A 63 -29.98 -13.16 -43.17
N LYS A 64 -31.20 -13.40 -42.68
CA LYS A 64 -31.62 -12.97 -41.34
C LYS A 64 -30.79 -13.64 -40.25
N GLN A 65 -30.63 -14.95 -40.30
CA GLN A 65 -29.82 -15.71 -39.33
C GLN A 65 -28.37 -15.24 -39.30
N LEU A 66 -27.77 -14.95 -40.46
CA LEU A 66 -26.41 -14.42 -40.53
C LEU A 66 -26.29 -13.04 -39.86
N LYS A 67 -27.29 -12.17 -40.05
CA LYS A 67 -27.31 -10.85 -39.40
C LYS A 67 -27.44 -10.96 -37.89
N ASP A 68 -28.33 -11.82 -37.41
CA ASP A 68 -28.56 -12.05 -35.98
C ASP A 68 -27.30 -12.65 -35.32
N ALA A 69 -26.62 -13.60 -35.98
CA ALA A 69 -25.37 -14.18 -35.50
C ALA A 69 -24.26 -13.12 -35.34
N LYS A 70 -24.07 -12.25 -36.35
CA LYS A 70 -23.09 -11.15 -36.28
C LYS A 70 -23.40 -10.17 -35.15
N GLN A 71 -24.66 -9.81 -34.97
CA GLN A 71 -25.08 -8.90 -33.90
C GLN A 71 -24.85 -9.50 -32.51
N ASN A 72 -25.18 -10.79 -32.33
CA ASN A 72 -24.96 -11.50 -31.08
C ASN A 72 -23.46 -11.65 -30.75
N GLN A 73 -22.63 -11.93 -31.74
CA GLN A 73 -21.18 -11.99 -31.58
C GLN A 73 -20.63 -10.63 -31.11
N ASN A 74 -21.03 -9.54 -31.75
CA ASN A 74 -20.63 -8.19 -31.36
C ASN A 74 -21.08 -7.87 -29.92
N ASN A 75 -22.33 -8.17 -29.58
CA ASN A 75 -22.87 -7.96 -28.24
C ASN A 75 -22.10 -8.76 -27.18
N PHE A 76 -21.69 -9.99 -27.49
CA PHE A 76 -20.87 -10.80 -26.59
C PHE A 76 -19.49 -10.18 -26.38
N GLY A 77 -18.83 -9.72 -27.45
CA GLY A 77 -17.56 -9.00 -27.37
C GLY A 77 -17.64 -7.75 -26.49
N TYR A 78 -18.68 -6.93 -26.68
CA TYR A 78 -18.90 -5.74 -25.84
C TYR A 78 -19.18 -6.06 -24.37
N LYS A 79 -19.87 -7.16 -24.07
CA LYS A 79 -20.12 -7.60 -22.70
C LYS A 79 -18.83 -8.05 -22.03
N LEU A 80 -18.05 -8.89 -22.71
CA LEU A 80 -16.77 -9.39 -22.20
C LEU A 80 -15.78 -8.23 -21.95
N GLN A 81 -15.68 -7.27 -22.88
CA GLN A 81 -14.83 -6.10 -22.69
C GLN A 81 -15.24 -5.29 -21.46
N ARG A 82 -16.54 -5.03 -21.27
CA ARG A 82 -17.03 -4.33 -20.08
C ARG A 82 -16.71 -5.07 -18.78
N GLU A 83 -16.82 -6.39 -18.78
CA GLU A 83 -16.49 -7.20 -17.62
C GLU A 83 -15.00 -7.12 -17.27
N ILE A 84 -14.12 -7.20 -18.29
CA ILE A 84 -12.68 -7.01 -18.14
C ILE A 84 -12.38 -5.61 -17.59
N ASP A 85 -12.98 -4.56 -18.16
CA ASP A 85 -12.77 -3.18 -17.72
C ASP A 85 -13.21 -2.98 -16.26
N ASN A 86 -14.35 -3.56 -15.87
CA ASN A 86 -14.83 -3.50 -14.48
C ASN A 86 -13.87 -4.22 -13.52
N GLN A 87 -13.37 -5.41 -13.88
CA GLN A 87 -12.38 -6.14 -13.07
C GLN A 87 -11.08 -5.34 -12.91
N ILE A 88 -10.61 -4.69 -13.98
CA ILE A 88 -9.43 -3.83 -13.95
C ILE A 88 -9.67 -2.64 -13.00
N ILE A 89 -10.82 -1.97 -13.10
CA ILE A 89 -11.19 -0.86 -12.22
C ILE A 89 -11.20 -1.30 -10.75
N ASP A 90 -11.81 -2.44 -10.45
CA ASP A 90 -11.91 -2.93 -9.07
C ASP A 90 -10.55 -3.37 -8.50
N MET A 91 -9.68 -3.94 -9.33
CA MET A 91 -8.28 -4.18 -8.97
C MET A 91 -7.56 -2.88 -8.62
N TYR A 92 -7.71 -1.83 -9.43
CA TYR A 92 -7.09 -0.53 -9.16
C TYR A 92 -7.63 0.12 -7.89
N LYS A 93 -8.95 0.07 -7.64
CA LYS A 93 -9.55 0.55 -6.39
C LYS A 93 -8.98 -0.18 -5.18
N THR A 94 -8.90 -1.50 -5.23
CA THR A 94 -8.35 -2.33 -4.15
C THR A 94 -6.88 -1.99 -3.87
N LYS A 95 -6.09 -1.83 -4.93
CA LYS A 95 -4.69 -1.43 -4.83
C LYS A 95 -4.54 -0.04 -4.20
N HIS A 96 -5.35 0.92 -4.63
CA HIS A 96 -5.34 2.28 -4.08
C HIS A 96 -5.72 2.29 -2.60
N CYS A 97 -6.80 1.60 -2.21
CA CYS A 97 -7.17 1.45 -0.80
C CYS A 97 -6.04 0.84 0.05
N THR A 98 -5.40 -0.21 -0.46
CA THR A 98 -4.27 -0.87 0.24
C THR A 98 -3.09 0.09 0.42
N MET A 99 -2.78 0.91 -0.59
CA MET A 99 -1.71 1.92 -0.49
C MET A 99 -2.03 2.97 0.57
N ASN A 100 -3.27 3.45 0.63
CA ASN A 100 -3.69 4.44 1.62
C ASN A 100 -3.59 3.90 3.05
N VAL A 101 -4.07 2.68 3.30
CA VAL A 101 -3.96 2.04 4.62
C VAL A 101 -2.50 1.91 5.05
N ARG A 102 -1.61 1.47 4.15
CA ARG A 102 -0.17 1.36 4.46
C ARG A 102 0.46 2.72 4.75
N ARG A 103 0.08 3.75 4.01
CA ARG A 103 0.56 5.12 4.23
C ARG A 103 0.15 5.62 5.60
N GLU A 104 -1.13 5.50 5.96
CA GLU A 104 -1.66 5.90 7.26
C GLU A 104 -0.98 5.15 8.43
N GLN A 105 -0.75 3.85 8.27
CA GLN A 105 -0.01 3.05 9.26
C GLN A 105 1.43 3.53 9.42
N SER A 106 2.11 3.86 8.32
CA SER A 106 3.47 4.40 8.35
C SER A 106 3.53 5.76 9.02
N GLU A 107 2.60 6.66 8.69
CA GLU A 107 2.49 7.99 9.30
C GLU A 107 2.28 7.86 10.82
N ASN A 108 1.32 7.02 11.25
CA ASN A 108 1.06 6.77 12.66
C ASN A 108 2.27 6.18 13.40
N TYR A 109 2.96 5.21 12.79
CA TYR A 109 4.19 4.66 13.37
C TYR A 109 5.27 5.72 13.53
N SER A 110 5.49 6.56 12.50
CA SER A 110 6.43 7.68 12.56
C SER A 110 6.08 8.67 13.67
N ASP A 111 4.80 9.00 13.85
CA ASP A 111 4.34 9.89 14.92
C ASP A 111 4.60 9.30 16.31
N GLN A 112 4.36 7.99 16.49
CA GLN A 112 4.66 7.30 17.74
C GLN A 112 6.16 7.31 18.07
N VAL A 113 7.01 7.05 17.08
CA VAL A 113 8.47 7.11 17.23
C VAL A 113 8.92 8.53 17.59
N LEU A 114 8.38 9.54 16.90
CA LEU A 114 8.69 10.94 17.18
C LEU A 114 8.31 11.32 18.62
N LYS A 115 7.12 10.93 19.07
CA LYS A 115 6.65 11.18 20.44
C LYS A 115 7.53 10.49 21.48
N ALA A 116 7.92 9.23 21.22
CA ALA A 116 8.84 8.51 22.10
C ALA A 116 10.19 9.23 22.20
N TYR A 117 10.74 9.67 21.08
CA TYR A 117 11.99 10.45 21.05
C TYR A 117 11.88 11.76 21.84
N GLN A 118 10.79 12.51 21.67
CA GLN A 118 10.55 13.75 22.41
C GLN A 118 10.45 13.52 23.93
N ASN A 119 9.78 12.44 24.35
CA ASN A 119 9.68 12.07 25.76
C ASN A 119 11.05 11.73 26.35
N ILE A 120 11.85 10.90 25.64
CA ILE A 120 13.21 10.54 26.06
C ILE A 120 14.09 11.79 26.16
N LYS A 121 14.04 12.67 25.15
CA LYS A 121 14.79 13.93 25.13
C LYS A 121 14.44 14.81 26.33
N SER A 122 13.14 14.95 26.64
CA SER A 122 12.67 15.77 27.76
C SER A 122 13.13 15.19 29.11
N SER A 123 13.04 13.87 29.26
CA SER A 123 13.53 13.16 30.45
C SER A 123 15.04 13.31 30.64
N ALA A 124 15.81 13.21 29.54
CA ALA A 124 17.25 13.41 29.56
C ALA A 124 17.63 14.83 29.97
N LEU A 125 16.92 15.85 29.46
CA LEU A 125 17.12 17.25 29.87
C LEU A 125 16.83 17.46 31.35
N ALA A 126 15.70 16.96 31.85
CA ALA A 126 15.37 17.07 33.28
C ALA A 126 16.39 16.34 34.18
N THR A 127 16.97 15.25 33.69
CA THR A 127 18.05 14.54 34.40
C THR A 127 19.33 15.36 34.40
N LEU A 128 19.67 16.01 33.28
CA LEU A 128 20.83 16.87 33.17
C LEU A 128 20.73 18.11 34.09
N GLU A 129 19.56 18.73 34.17
CA GLU A 129 19.30 19.84 35.10
C GLU A 129 19.56 19.43 36.55
N LYS A 130 19.06 18.27 36.98
CA LYS A 130 19.32 17.73 38.33
C LYS A 130 20.79 17.44 38.59
N LEU A 131 21.53 16.99 37.58
CA LEU A 131 22.98 16.77 37.73
C LEU A 131 23.71 18.09 37.95
N TYR A 132 23.32 19.17 37.27
CA TYR A 132 23.88 20.50 37.50
C TYR A 132 23.55 21.04 38.90
N GLU A 133 22.34 20.80 39.40
CA GLU A 133 21.98 21.14 40.80
C GLU A 133 22.89 20.43 41.80
N ILE A 134 23.07 19.11 41.64
CA ILE A 134 23.95 18.31 42.50
C ILE A 134 25.41 18.79 42.41
N GLU A 135 25.91 19.09 41.21
CA GLU A 135 27.27 19.60 41.02
C GLU A 135 27.48 20.93 41.75
N ASN A 136 26.48 21.82 41.69
CA ASN A 136 26.50 23.08 42.42
C ASN A 136 26.50 22.87 43.94
N ASP A 137 25.68 21.97 44.46
CA ASP A 137 25.64 21.64 45.89
C ASP A 137 26.97 21.05 46.39
N ILE A 138 27.61 20.19 45.59
CA ILE A 138 28.96 19.66 45.86
C ILE A 138 29.97 20.80 45.92
N ASN A 139 29.92 21.73 44.97
CA ASN A 139 30.85 22.86 44.93
C ASN A 139 30.69 23.77 46.16
N ILE A 140 29.45 24.11 46.53
CA ILE A 140 29.15 24.87 47.75
C ILE A 140 29.67 24.14 48.99
N SER A 141 29.42 22.83 49.10
CA SER A 141 29.88 22.02 50.21
C SER A 141 31.41 22.01 50.32
N ASN A 142 32.12 21.88 49.19
CA ASN A 142 33.58 21.93 49.14
C ASN A 142 34.13 23.28 49.62
N ILE A 143 33.53 24.40 49.19
CA ILE A 143 33.92 25.74 49.66
C ILE A 143 33.75 25.85 51.18
N ILE A 144 32.61 25.38 51.71
CA ILE A 144 32.34 25.39 53.16
C ILE A 144 33.37 24.55 53.91
N ILE A 145 33.67 23.33 53.45
CA ILE A 145 34.66 22.45 54.07
C ILE A 145 36.04 23.12 54.12
N LEU A 146 36.51 23.66 52.98
CA LEU A 146 37.79 24.35 52.89
C LEU A 146 37.87 25.57 53.82
N SER A 147 36.80 26.36 53.91
CA SER A 147 36.76 27.52 54.80
C SER A 147 36.82 27.14 56.29
N LYS A 148 36.14 26.06 56.68
CA LYS A 148 36.15 25.54 58.05
C LYS A 148 37.51 24.93 58.41
N ASP A 149 38.13 24.20 57.48
CA ASP A 149 39.46 23.63 57.68
C ASP A 149 40.52 24.73 57.91
N ALA A 150 40.50 25.77 57.07
CA ALA A 150 41.36 26.95 57.22
C ALA A 150 41.18 27.62 58.59
N THR A 151 39.93 27.88 58.99
CA THR A 151 39.61 28.49 60.29
C THR A 151 40.08 27.62 61.46
N THR A 152 39.91 26.31 61.36
CA THR A 152 40.35 25.36 62.39
C THR A 152 41.86 25.36 62.52
N LYS A 153 42.57 25.33 61.40
CA LYS A 153 44.04 25.40 61.36
C LYS A 153 44.58 26.69 61.98
N ASP A 154 43.93 27.82 61.71
CA ASP A 154 44.32 29.11 62.29
C ASP A 154 44.02 29.17 63.79
N ASN A 155 42.88 28.64 64.24
CA ASN A 155 42.56 28.51 65.67
C ASN A 155 43.57 27.63 66.42
N ILE A 156 44.01 26.52 65.82
CA ILE A 156 45.04 25.66 66.41
C ILE A 156 46.35 26.43 66.58
N LYS A 157 46.80 27.16 65.55
CA LYS A 157 48.02 27.99 65.64
C LYS A 157 47.92 29.04 66.76
N ILE A 158 46.78 29.70 66.90
CA ILE A 158 46.56 30.68 67.97
C ILE A 158 46.68 30.02 69.35
N LEU A 159 46.06 28.86 69.54
CA LEU A 159 46.13 28.11 70.79
C LEU A 159 47.56 27.63 71.10
N GLU A 160 48.31 27.18 70.09
CA GLU A 160 49.72 26.80 70.23
C GLU A 160 50.58 27.99 70.69
N ILE A 161 50.38 29.17 70.09
CA ILE A 161 51.08 30.40 70.49
C ILE A 161 50.75 30.77 71.95
N ASP A 162 49.46 30.76 72.33
CA ASP A 162 49.03 31.10 73.69
C ASP A 162 49.60 30.12 74.74
N LEU A 163 49.65 28.83 74.41
CA LEU A 163 50.31 27.79 75.22
C LEU A 163 51.81 28.06 75.39
N HIS A 164 52.51 28.42 74.31
CA HIS A 164 53.93 28.76 74.37
C HIS A 164 54.19 29.99 75.25
N ILE A 165 53.36 31.03 75.15
CA ILE A 165 53.45 32.23 76.00
C ILE A 165 53.22 31.88 77.47
N LYS A 166 52.14 31.14 77.78
CA LYS A 166 51.84 30.69 79.15
C LYS A 166 52.98 29.86 79.74
N LYS A 167 53.51 28.91 78.98
CA LYS A 167 54.66 28.09 79.39
C LYS A 167 55.89 28.94 79.66
N SER A 168 56.21 29.90 78.80
CA SER A 168 57.34 30.81 79.00
C SER A 168 57.19 31.65 80.27
N ASN A 169 56.02 32.22 80.52
CA ASN A 169 55.73 33.00 81.71
C ASN A 169 55.82 32.15 82.99
N PHE A 170 55.30 30.92 82.96
CA PHE A 170 55.39 29.99 84.08
C PHE A 170 56.85 29.64 84.42
N LEU A 171 57.68 29.37 83.40
CA LEU A 171 59.12 29.11 83.61
C LEU A 171 59.84 30.32 84.22
N LYS A 172 59.59 31.54 83.72
CA LYS A 172 60.13 32.77 84.32
C LYS A 172 59.71 32.92 85.78
N GLN A 173 58.48 32.57 86.12
CA GLN A 173 57.99 32.63 87.49
C GLN A 173 58.68 31.59 88.39
N ILE A 174 58.95 30.38 87.89
CA ILE A 174 59.77 29.38 88.59
C ILE A 174 61.17 29.93 88.84
N ASP A 175 61.83 30.50 87.84
CA ASP A 175 63.17 31.05 87.98
C ASP A 175 63.21 32.19 89.00
N THR A 176 62.22 33.10 88.96
CA THR A 176 62.07 34.19 89.93
C THR A 176 61.88 33.65 91.35
N ASN A 177 61.02 32.64 91.52
CA ASN A 177 60.77 32.00 92.82
C ASN A 177 62.01 31.27 93.34
N LYS A 178 62.77 30.61 92.45
CA LYS A 178 64.04 29.96 92.79
C LYS A 178 65.06 30.99 93.27
N GLU A 179 65.19 32.11 92.56
CA GLU A 179 66.10 33.19 92.93
C GLU A 179 65.71 33.83 94.27
N LEU A 180 64.41 34.04 94.52
CA LEU A 180 63.89 34.47 95.81
C LEU A 180 64.23 33.47 96.94
N PHE A 181 64.03 32.18 96.69
CA PHE A 181 64.37 31.12 97.64
C PHE A 181 65.86 31.09 97.96
N GLU A 182 66.73 31.13 96.94
CA GLU A 182 68.18 31.19 97.10
C GLU A 182 68.63 32.44 97.85
N ASN A 183 68.04 33.60 97.56
CA ASN A 183 68.33 34.85 98.25
C ASN A 183 67.88 34.84 99.72
N GLN A 184 66.72 34.25 100.03
CA GLN A 184 66.27 34.04 101.41
C GLN A 184 67.20 33.08 102.16
N HIS A 185 67.64 31.99 101.51
CA HIS A 185 68.61 31.06 102.08
C HIS A 185 69.94 31.75 102.39
N LYS A 186 70.53 32.48 101.43
CA LYS A 186 71.77 33.24 101.64
C LYS A 186 71.66 34.27 102.78
N LYS A 187 70.52 34.94 102.93
CA LYS A 187 70.27 35.86 104.06
C LYS A 187 70.25 35.12 105.40
N ARG A 188 69.66 33.93 105.47
CA ARG A 188 69.63 33.11 106.70
C ARG A 188 70.99 32.52 107.05
N THR A 189 71.79 32.12 106.06
CA THR A 189 73.14 31.56 106.30
C THR A 189 74.16 32.61 106.73
N LYS A 190 73.95 33.90 106.40
CA LYS A 190 74.78 35.02 106.87
C LYS A 190 74.55 35.43 108.34
N VAL A 191 73.52 34.87 109.01
CA VAL A 191 73.17 35.19 110.41
C VAL A 191 73.77 34.16 111.39
N ILE A 192 74.56 33.18 110.90
CA ILE A 192 75.16 32.10 111.71
C ILE A 192 76.71 32.22 111.78
N PHE A 193 77.27 33.42 111.61
CA PHE A 193 78.67 33.70 111.96
C PHE A 193 78.76 34.92 112.86
#